data_AF-A0A1F3Y0F4-F1
#
_entry.id   AF-A0A1F3Y0F4-F1
#
_cell.length_a   1.000
_cell.length_b   1.000
_cell.length_c   1.000
_cell.angle_alpha   90.00
_cell.angle_beta   90.00
_cell.angle_gamma   90.00
#
_symmetry.space_group_name_H-M   'P 1'
#
loop_
_entity.id
_entity.type
_entity.pdbx_description
1 polymer ?
#
loop_
_entity_poly.entity_id
_entity_poly.type
_entity_poly.pdbx_seq_one_letter_code
_entity_poly.pdbx_strand_id
1 'polypeptide(L)' 'MILSHHGELEFGSPKRPKCVEAMILHYIDDLDSKVNSIAVFVEQDQTPGAWSAFSKNYDRFFYKGTRTP' A
#
# COMPACT_ATOMS: atom_id res chain seq x y z
N MET A 1 4.60 37.91 26.25
CA MET A 1 5.43 36.81 26.77
C MET A 1 5.25 35.65 25.79
N ILE A 2 6.17 35.55 24.83
CA ILE A 2 6.13 34.57 23.74
C ILE A 2 6.74 33.30 24.31
N LEU A 3 5.88 32.33 24.64
CA LEU A 3 6.34 31.00 25.02
C LEU A 3 6.79 30.30 23.73
N SER A 4 8.09 30.01 23.69
CA SER A 4 8.79 29.22 22.68
C SER A 4 7.98 28.01 22.20
N HIS A 5 7.39 28.13 21.02
CA HIS A 5 6.75 27.05 20.28
C HIS A 5 7.77 26.44 19.30
N HIS A 6 8.88 25.93 19.84
CA HIS A 6 9.88 25.18 19.08
C HIS A 6 10.11 23.82 19.73
N GLY A 7 9.57 22.80 19.06
CA GLY A 7 9.69 21.40 19.44
C GLY A 7 9.00 20.54 18.39
N GLU A 8 9.46 20.67 17.14
CA GLU A 8 9.07 19.85 15.99
C GLU A 8 9.09 18.36 16.34
N LEU A 9 7.91 17.78 16.55
CA LEU A 9 7.62 16.36 16.30
C LEU A 9 6.35 16.26 15.44
N GLU A 10 6.12 17.30 14.64
CA GLU A 10 4.97 17.49 13.78
C GLU A 10 5.30 16.93 12.39
N PHE A 11 4.45 16.05 11.89
CA PHE A 11 4.35 15.58 10.50
C PHE A 11 5.41 14.61 9.95
N GLY A 12 5.33 13.35 10.41
CA GLY A 12 5.40 12.24 9.44
C GLY A 12 6.56 11.26 9.52
N SER A 13 7.34 11.24 10.60
CA SER A 13 8.22 10.08 10.83
C SER A 13 7.45 9.04 11.64
N PRO A 14 7.14 7.84 11.07
CA PRO A 14 6.51 6.78 11.83
C PRO A 14 7.51 6.41 12.93
N LYS A 15 7.21 6.82 14.17
CA LYS A 15 7.97 6.35 15.33
C LYS A 15 7.97 4.83 15.22
N ARG A 16 9.16 4.22 15.13
CA ARG A 16 9.30 2.76 14.99
C ARG A 16 8.39 2.08 16.01
N PRO A 17 7.56 1.11 15.60
CA PRO A 17 6.67 0.42 16.52
C PRO A 17 7.46 -0.11 17.72
N LYS A 18 7.04 0.27 18.93
CA LYS A 18 7.75 -0.10 20.17
C LYS A 18 7.12 -1.30 20.89
N CYS A 19 5.94 -1.73 20.44
CA CYS A 19 5.19 -2.86 20.98
C CYS A 19 4.85 -3.84 19.84
N VAL A 20 4.63 -5.10 20.19
CA VAL A 20 4.30 -6.17 19.22
C VAL A 20 3.01 -5.85 18.48
N GLU A 21 1.98 -5.36 19.19
CA GLU A 21 0.68 -4.97 18.62
C GLU A 21 0.84 -3.84 17.60
N ALA A 22 1.67 -2.85 17.90
CA ALA A 22 1.95 -1.74 16.98
C ALA A 22 2.71 -2.22 15.74
N MET A 23 3.57 -3.22 15.87
CA MET A 23 4.29 -3.82 14.74
C MET A 23 3.33 -4.61 13.83
N ILE A 24 2.43 -5.39 14.43
CA ILE A 24 1.40 -6.13 13.69
C ILE A 24 0.49 -5.16 12.94
N LEU A 25 0.02 -4.10 13.61
CA LEU A 25 -0.84 -3.09 12.99
C LEU A 25 -0.14 -2.41 11.80
N HIS A 26 1.14 -2.06 11.96
CA HIS A 26 1.93 -1.50 10.86
C HIS A 26 2.03 -2.43 9.66
N TYR A 27 2.23 -3.74 9.88
CA TYR A 27 2.28 -4.71 8.78
C TYR A 27 0.91 -4.90 8.11
N ILE A 28 -0.18 -4.86 8.87
CA ILE A 28 -1.52 -4.95 8.32
C ILE A 28 -1.82 -3.73 7.44
N ASP A 29 -1.45 -2.53 7.89
CA ASP A 29 -1.63 -1.29 7.13
C ASP A 29 -0.83 -1.28 5.82
N ASP A 30 0.45 -1.68 5.86
CA ASP A 30 1.29 -1.83 4.68
C ASP A 30 0.74 -2.89 3.71
N LEU A 31 0.25 -4.01 4.24
CA LEU A 31 -0.37 -5.06 3.45
C LEU A 31 -1.65 -4.57 2.76
N ASP A 32 -2.53 -3.88 3.50
CA ASP A 32 -3.78 -3.33 2.98
C ASP A 32 -3.52 -2.36 1.82
N SER A 33 -2.56 -1.44 2.01
CA SER A 33 -2.15 -0.49 0.97
C SER A 33 -1.66 -1.17 -0.31
N LYS A 34 -0.85 -2.22 -0.17
CA LYS A 34 -0.34 -3.01 -1.31
C LYS A 34 -1.45 -3.77 -2.01
N VAL A 35 -2.33 -4.42 -1.26
CA VAL A 35 -3.48 -5.17 -1.80
C VAL A 35 -4.39 -4.23 -2.58
N ASN A 36 -4.74 -3.07 -2.02
CA ASN A 36 -5.56 -2.07 -2.70
C ASN A 36 -4.89 -1.58 -3.99
N SER A 37 -3.58 -1.30 -3.95
CA SER A 37 -2.82 -0.88 -5.13
C SER A 37 -2.83 -1.94 -6.24
N ILE A 38 -2.71 -3.22 -5.88
CA ILE A 38 -2.79 -4.35 -6.83
C ILE A 38 -4.21 -4.47 -7.40
N ALA A 39 -5.24 -4.35 -6.57
CA ALA A 39 -6.64 -4.44 -6.99
C ALA A 39 -6.98 -3.35 -8.03
N VAL A 40 -6.61 -2.10 -7.75
CA VAL A 40 -6.81 -0.97 -8.68
C VAL A 40 -6.04 -1.19 -9.98
N PHE A 41 -4.80 -1.67 -9.90
CA PHE A 41 -4.00 -2.00 -11.09
C PHE A 41 -4.68 -3.06 -11.96
N VAL A 42 -5.19 -4.14 -11.35
CA VAL A 42 -5.90 -5.21 -12.06
C VAL A 42 -7.21 -4.73 -12.66
N GLU A 43 -7.97 -3.89 -11.96
CA GLU A 43 -9.25 -3.34 -12.42
C GLU A 43 -9.08 -2.41 -13.63
N GLN A 44 -8.02 -1.60 -13.63
CA GLN A 44 -7.74 -0.64 -14.70
C GLN A 44 -7.05 -1.28 -15.92
N ASP A 45 -6.54 -2.50 -15.80
CA ASP A 45 -5.81 -3.18 -16.86
C ASP A 45 -6.75 -3.67 -17.99
N GLN A 46 -6.55 -3.11 -19.18
CA GLN A 46 -7.33 -3.41 -20.38
C GLN A 46 -6.73 -4.54 -21.24
N THR A 47 -5.65 -5.19 -20.76
CA THR A 47 -4.99 -6.26 -21.51
C THR A 47 -5.97 -7.42 -21.76
N PRO A 48 -6.15 -7.91 -22.99
CA PRO A 48 -7.06 -9.03 -23.22
C PRO A 48 -6.54 -10.31 -22.56
N GLY A 49 -7.46 -11.14 -22.07
CA GLY A 49 -7.15 -12.43 -21.44
C GLY A 49 -7.17 -12.41 -19.90
N ALA A 50 -6.71 -13.51 -19.32
CA ALA A 50 -6.83 -13.77 -17.88
C ALA A 50 -5.70 -13.15 -17.02
N TRP A 51 -4.69 -12.56 -17.65
CA TRP A 51 -3.52 -11.97 -17.00
C TRP A 51 -3.47 -10.46 -17.28
N SER A 52 -2.97 -9.70 -16.30
CA SER A 52 -2.72 -8.26 -16.45
C SER A 52 -1.51 -7.98 -17.34
N ALA A 53 -1.28 -6.72 -17.69
CA ALA A 53 0.04 -6.26 -18.11
C ALA A 53 1.09 -6.49 -17.00
N PHE A 54 2.37 -6.40 -17.37
CA PHE A 54 3.48 -6.53 -16.43
C PHE A 54 3.48 -5.35 -15.43
N SER A 55 3.36 -5.66 -14.14
CA SER A 55 3.47 -4.66 -13.09
C SER A 55 4.93 -4.43 -12.72
N LYS A 56 5.47 -3.27 -13.11
CA LYS A 56 6.86 -2.88 -12.82
C LYS A 56 7.14 -2.77 -11.31
N ASN A 57 6.14 -2.34 -10.53
CA ASN A 57 6.29 -2.13 -9.09
C ASN A 57 6.40 -3.45 -8.32
N TYR A 58 5.84 -4.53 -8.85
CA TYR A 58 5.81 -5.85 -8.23
C TYR A 58 6.61 -6.91 -9.00
N ASP A 59 7.25 -6.50 -10.10
CA ASP A 59 8.06 -7.32 -11.01
C ASP A 59 7.34 -8.61 -11.44
N ARG A 60 6.03 -8.52 -11.72
CA ARG A 60 5.18 -9.69 -12.03
C ARG A 60 3.90 -9.34 -12.78
N PHE A 61 3.25 -10.39 -13.28
CA PHE A 61 1.88 -10.35 -13.81
C PHE A 61 0.88 -10.77 -12.72
N PHE A 62 -0.33 -10.21 -12.76
CA PHE A 62 -1.43 -10.58 -11.87
C PHE A 62 -2.55 -11.28 -12.63
N TYR A 63 -3.14 -12.29 -12.00
CA TYR A 63 -4.30 -12.99 -12.55
C TYR A 63 -5.56 -12.16 -12.31
N LYS A 64 -6.33 -11.92 -13.37
CA LYS A 64 -7.53 -11.05 -13.35
C LYS A 64 -8.82 -11.84 -13.13
N GLY A 65 -8.75 -13.17 -13.11
CA GLY A 65 -9.94 -14.02 -13.21
C GLY A 65 -10.39 -14.19 -14.66
N THR A 66 -11.05 -15.31 -14.94
CA THR A 66 -11.85 -15.44 -16.16
C THR A 66 -13.05 -14.52 -16.00
N ARG A 67 -13.02 -13.32 -16.61
CA ARG A 67 -14.28 -12.69 -17.02
C ARG A 67 -14.84 -13.57 -18.12
N THR A 68 -15.61 -14.58 -17.74
CA THR A 68 -16.50 -15.26 -18.67
C THR A 68 -17.40 -14.16 -19.25
N PRO A 69 -17.51 -14.05 -20.60
CA PRO A 69 -18.34 -13.03 -21.23
C PRO A 69 -19.80 -13.11 -20.77
#